data_AF-A0A3M7SEC0-F1
#
_entry.id   AF-A0A3M7SEC0-F1
#
_cell.length_a   1.000
_cell.length_b   1.000
_cell.length_c   1.000
_cell.angle_alpha   90.00
_cell.angle_beta   90.00
_cell.angle_gamma   90.00
#
_symmetry.space_group_name_H-M   'P 1'
#
loop_
_entity.id
_entity.type
_entity.pdbx_description
1 polymer ?
#
loop_
_entity_poly.entity_id
_entity_poly.type
_entity_poly.pdbx_seq_one_letter_code
_entity_poly.pdbx_strand_id
1 'polypeptide(L)'
;MGKPEDKPDFSYYNTELIDYVIYYKYSDQSVGSKDFKLKETNRNKFLGVVKNKLKLNKELKFKTENETHHYILLHCPLESLLEQAETIKLELRLKDAKLDDHEWKNNEIKWIRKVKDFILRRKPIEKDDLGDNASMPFELSMKDLFCGCDGESLANTKEPFSSSTRSLLVHSILNPSQESVEGLEYLIKNKYFDDAFILHCASRNFINLVQLIDLARQAQLNEEQLKYQLKNERPFSVKKKPHDGEVRDELYVDWAKFTNIFKSQPLSKIRRYFGESVAFYFAWIGTFIWTLILPSFIGFVFFIAGIVIRFD
;
A
#
# COMPACT_ATOMS: atom_id res chain seq x y z
N MET A 1 -5.12 21.56 -39.54
CA MET A 1 -5.86 20.87 -38.46
C MET A 1 -4.86 20.03 -37.70
N GLY A 2 -4.50 20.48 -36.50
CA GLY A 2 -3.40 19.92 -35.70
C GLY A 2 -3.69 18.49 -35.27
N LYS A 3 -2.68 17.62 -35.40
CA LYS A 3 -2.66 16.30 -34.78
C LYS A 3 -2.73 16.46 -33.25
N PRO A 4 -3.46 15.62 -32.51
CA PRO A 4 -3.15 15.42 -31.11
C PRO A 4 -1.86 14.58 -31.02
N GLU A 5 -0.74 15.28 -30.87
CA GLU A 5 0.51 14.69 -30.38
C GLU A 5 0.38 14.54 -28.86
N ASP A 6 0.00 13.34 -28.43
CA ASP A 6 0.59 12.60 -27.32
C ASP A 6 -0.27 11.36 -27.05
N LYS A 7 0.12 10.24 -27.69
CA LYS A 7 -0.36 8.92 -27.27
C LYS A 7 0.25 8.65 -25.89
N PRO A 8 -0.53 8.24 -24.86
CA PRO A 8 0.09 7.68 -23.67
C PRO A 8 0.89 6.45 -24.11
N ASP A 9 2.18 6.48 -23.86
CA ASP A 9 3.11 5.38 -24.15
C ASP A 9 2.95 4.31 -23.06
N PHE A 10 2.47 3.12 -23.44
CA PHE A 10 2.06 2.03 -22.55
C PHE A 10 3.19 1.05 -22.20
N SER A 11 4.43 1.53 -22.16
CA SER A 11 5.57 0.80 -21.56
C SER A 11 5.42 0.53 -20.05
N TYR A 12 4.32 1.01 -19.45
CA TYR A 12 3.94 0.94 -18.03
C TYR A 12 4.04 -0.43 -17.35
N TYR A 13 3.92 -1.54 -18.09
CA TYR A 13 3.95 -2.89 -17.49
C TYR A 13 5.36 -3.48 -17.39
N ASN A 14 6.37 -2.79 -17.90
CA ASN A 14 7.76 -3.28 -17.91
C ASN A 14 8.76 -2.30 -17.27
N THR A 15 8.26 -1.33 -16.50
CA THR A 15 9.06 -0.30 -15.86
C THR A 15 8.93 -0.39 -14.35
N GLU A 16 10.06 -0.21 -13.68
CA GLU A 16 10.29 -0.12 -12.23
C GLU A 16 9.07 0.37 -11.40
N LEU A 17 8.85 -0.26 -10.24
CA LEU A 17 7.70 0.01 -9.36
C LEU A 17 7.64 1.47 -8.92
N ILE A 18 6.49 2.13 -9.15
CA ILE A 18 6.28 3.53 -8.75
C ILE A 18 5.93 3.58 -7.27
N ASP A 19 6.75 4.27 -6.49
CA ASP A 19 6.61 4.35 -5.05
C ASP A 19 5.80 5.56 -4.60
N TYR A 20 5.94 6.67 -5.31
CA TYR A 20 5.42 7.95 -4.85
C TYR A 20 5.09 8.87 -6.03
N VAL A 21 4.03 9.66 -5.89
CA VAL A 21 3.56 10.59 -6.92
C VAL A 21 3.43 11.97 -6.33
N ILE A 22 4.09 12.94 -6.96
CA ILE A 22 3.97 14.36 -6.61
C ILE A 22 3.12 15.03 -7.67
N TYR A 23 2.14 15.81 -7.24
CA TYR A 23 1.17 16.48 -8.09
C TYR A 23 1.22 17.99 -7.91
N TYR A 24 1.18 18.70 -9.03
CA TYR A 24 0.91 20.13 -9.04
C TYR A 24 0.24 20.54 -10.34
N LYS A 25 -0.49 21.65 -10.29
CA LYS A 25 -1.06 22.30 -11.46
C LYS A 25 -0.68 23.77 -11.52
N TYR A 26 -0.78 24.33 -12.72
CA TYR A 26 -0.71 25.77 -12.92
C TYR A 26 -1.66 26.19 -14.03
N SER A 27 -2.15 27.43 -13.94
CA SER A 27 -2.88 28.04 -15.04
C SER A 27 -1.91 28.57 -16.09
N ASP A 28 -2.23 28.39 -17.36
CA ASP A 28 -1.37 28.83 -18.46
C ASP A 28 -1.19 30.37 -18.48
N GLN A 29 -2.13 31.12 -17.90
CA GLN A 29 -2.03 32.57 -17.72
C GLN A 29 -0.92 32.99 -16.73
N SER A 30 -0.51 32.08 -15.84
CA SER A 30 0.46 32.37 -14.77
C SER A 30 1.92 32.12 -15.15
N VAL A 31 2.19 31.52 -16.32
CA VAL A 31 3.52 31.03 -16.75
C VAL A 31 4.59 32.14 -16.83
N GLY A 32 4.19 33.41 -16.89
CA GLY A 32 5.11 34.56 -16.89
C GLY A 32 5.30 35.27 -15.55
N SER A 33 4.51 34.95 -14.52
CA SER A 33 4.53 35.68 -13.24
C SER A 33 5.84 35.49 -12.48
N LYS A 34 6.25 36.51 -11.71
CA LYS A 34 7.39 36.41 -10.78
C LYS A 34 7.19 35.25 -9.78
N ASP A 35 5.95 35.08 -9.32
CA ASP A 35 5.60 34.01 -8.38
C ASP A 35 5.71 32.63 -9.02
N PHE A 36 5.36 32.51 -10.31
CA PHE A 36 5.50 31.24 -11.03
C PHE A 36 6.98 30.85 -11.17
N LYS A 37 7.84 31.79 -11.55
CA LYS A 37 9.29 31.56 -11.65
C LYS A 37 9.92 31.19 -10.31
N LEU A 38 9.50 31.85 -9.22
CA LEU A 38 9.93 31.49 -7.87
C LEU A 38 9.51 30.07 -7.51
N LYS A 39 8.25 29.71 -7.78
CA LYS A 39 7.74 28.36 -7.51
C LYS A 39 8.47 27.30 -8.32
N GLU A 40 8.70 27.56 -9.60
CA GLU A 40 9.45 26.69 -10.49
C GLU A 40 10.90 26.49 -10.02
N THR A 41 11.57 27.56 -9.59
CA THR A 41 12.95 27.48 -9.07
C THR A 41 13.03 26.61 -7.82
N ASN A 42 12.11 26.79 -6.87
CA ASN A 42 12.07 25.99 -5.64
C ASN A 42 11.73 24.52 -5.91
N ARG A 43 10.79 24.24 -6.84
CA ARG A 43 10.50 22.86 -7.28
C ARG A 43 11.73 22.20 -7.89
N ASN A 44 12.43 22.90 -8.79
CA ASN A 44 13.61 22.36 -9.45
C ASN A 44 14.77 22.14 -8.47
N LYS A 45 14.94 23.02 -7.47
CA LYS A 45 15.90 22.82 -6.37
C LYS A 45 15.60 21.52 -5.62
N PHE A 46 14.34 21.31 -5.21
CA PHE A 46 13.92 20.09 -4.52
C PHE A 46 14.12 18.83 -5.37
N LEU A 47 13.68 18.85 -6.64
CA LEU A 47 13.85 17.72 -7.56
C LEU A 47 15.33 17.43 -7.83
N GLY A 48 16.20 18.44 -7.83
CA GLY A 48 17.65 18.26 -7.93
C GLY A 48 18.22 17.48 -6.76
N VAL A 49 17.79 17.77 -5.53
CA VAL A 49 18.20 17.01 -4.32
C VAL A 49 17.68 15.58 -4.39
N VAL A 50 16.42 15.41 -4.80
CA VAL A 50 15.75 14.10 -4.86
C VAL A 50 16.38 13.19 -5.94
N LYS A 51 16.76 13.73 -7.09
CA LYS A 51 17.39 12.96 -8.19
C LYS A 51 18.67 12.22 -7.78
N ASN A 52 19.36 12.67 -6.73
CA ASN A 52 20.56 11.99 -6.24
C ASN A 52 20.24 10.67 -5.51
N LYS A 53 19.04 10.52 -4.95
CA LYS A 53 18.60 9.37 -4.16
C LYS A 53 17.45 8.57 -4.77
N LEU A 54 16.65 9.19 -5.63
CA LEU A 54 15.48 8.58 -6.27
C LEU A 54 15.62 8.70 -7.79
N LYS A 55 15.19 7.64 -8.49
CA LYS A 55 15.05 7.67 -9.93
C LYS A 55 13.73 8.36 -10.29
N LEU A 56 13.83 9.39 -11.12
CA LEU A 56 12.68 10.06 -11.70
C LEU A 56 12.30 9.34 -13.00
N ASN A 57 11.22 8.55 -12.99
CA ASN A 57 10.85 7.72 -14.13
C ASN A 57 10.28 8.56 -15.28
N LYS A 58 9.18 9.29 -15.02
CA LYS A 58 8.50 10.08 -16.05
C LYS A 58 7.62 11.17 -15.42
N GLU A 59 7.60 12.34 -16.04
CA GLU A 59 6.60 13.38 -15.78
C GLU A 59 5.42 13.17 -16.74
N LEU A 60 4.20 13.02 -16.21
CA LEU A 60 2.98 13.05 -17.01
C LEU A 60 2.40 14.46 -16.99
N LYS A 61 2.04 14.96 -18.17
CA LYS A 61 1.47 16.29 -18.34
C LYS A 61 0.11 16.15 -19.00
N PHE A 62 -0.92 16.63 -18.32
CA PHE A 62 -2.28 16.65 -18.87
C PHE A 62 -2.70 18.11 -18.99
N LYS A 63 -3.01 18.54 -20.21
CA LYS A 63 -3.55 19.87 -20.46
C LYS A 63 -5.07 19.81 -20.49
N THR A 64 -5.68 20.63 -19.65
CA THR A 64 -7.10 21.00 -19.72
C THR A 64 -7.20 22.38 -20.37
N GLU A 65 -8.41 22.86 -20.68
CA GLU A 65 -8.64 24.12 -21.43
C GLU A 65 -7.87 25.34 -20.89
N ASN A 66 -7.64 25.44 -19.57
CA ASN A 66 -6.96 26.58 -18.93
C ASN A 66 -5.87 26.20 -17.91
N GLU A 67 -5.70 24.91 -17.62
CA GLU A 67 -4.79 24.40 -16.59
C GLU A 67 -3.93 23.27 -17.15
N THR A 68 -2.65 23.27 -16.78
CA THR A 68 -1.76 22.13 -17.02
C THR A 68 -1.52 21.40 -15.71
N HIS A 69 -1.88 20.12 -15.67
CA HIS A 69 -1.68 19.20 -14.56
C HIS A 69 -0.38 18.40 -14.77
N HIS A 70 0.47 18.35 -13.75
CA HIS A 70 1.74 17.64 -13.77
C HIS A 70 1.74 16.56 -12.69
N TYR A 71 2.09 15.33 -13.09
CA TYR A 71 2.31 14.21 -12.18
C TYR A 71 3.76 13.73 -12.33
N ILE A 72 4.50 13.81 -11.25
CA ILE A 72 5.89 13.37 -11.16
C ILE A 72 5.89 11.98 -10.53
N LEU A 73 6.32 10.97 -11.29
CA LEU A 73 6.38 9.58 -10.83
C LEU A 73 7.78 9.28 -10.30
N LEU A 74 7.87 8.93 -9.02
CA LEU A 74 9.13 8.60 -8.35
C LEU A 74 9.27 7.10 -8.16
N HIS A 75 10.46 6.59 -8.45
CA HIS A 75 10.88 5.23 -8.15
C HIS A 75 12.13 5.26 -7.26
N CYS A 76 12.11 4.47 -6.19
CA CYS A 76 13.27 4.29 -5.33
C CYS A 76 13.99 2.99 -5.67
N PRO A 77 15.27 3.03 -6.11
CA PRO A 77 16.05 1.82 -6.32
C PRO A 77 16.32 1.12 -4.97
N LEU A 78 16.49 -0.20 -5.01
CA LEU A 78 16.69 -1.02 -3.81
C LEU A 78 17.89 -0.55 -2.95
N GLU A 79 18.98 -0.12 -3.60
CA GLU A 79 20.18 0.36 -2.90
C GLU A 79 19.88 1.58 -2.03
N SER A 80 19.17 2.58 -2.56
CA SER A 80 18.75 3.76 -1.80
C SER A 80 17.76 3.42 -0.69
N LEU A 81 16.92 2.38 -0.88
CA LEU A 81 16.06 1.88 0.21
C LEU A 81 16.88 1.27 1.35
N LEU A 82 17.92 0.49 1.04
CA LEU A 82 18.78 -0.15 2.03
C LEU A 82 19.59 0.88 2.83
N GLU A 83 20.20 1.88 2.17
CA GLU A 83 20.88 2.99 2.86
C GLU A 83 19.96 3.73 3.84
N GLN A 84 18.71 3.89 3.45
CA GLN A 84 17.72 4.60 4.27
C GLN A 84 17.19 3.71 5.39
N ALA A 85 17.02 2.42 5.14
CA ALA A 85 16.71 1.44 6.17
C ALA A 85 17.78 1.41 7.27
N GLU A 86 19.06 1.53 6.91
CA GLU A 86 20.17 1.65 7.87
C GLU A 86 20.12 2.97 8.64
N THR A 87 19.86 4.09 7.93
CA THR A 87 19.72 5.42 8.54
C THR A 87 18.63 5.44 9.62
N ILE A 88 17.47 4.84 9.34
CA ILE A 88 16.36 4.75 10.29
C ILE A 88 16.48 3.59 11.28
N LYS A 89 17.54 2.77 11.19
CA LYS A 89 17.75 1.53 11.95
C LYS A 89 16.54 0.61 11.92
N LEU A 90 15.99 0.41 10.72
CA LEU A 90 14.83 -0.44 10.50
C LEU A 90 15.14 -1.86 10.95
N GLU A 91 14.28 -2.44 11.79
CA GLU A 91 14.42 -3.84 12.16
C GLU A 91 14.01 -4.74 10.98
N LEU A 92 14.97 -5.52 10.48
CA LEU A 92 14.75 -6.51 9.43
C LEU A 92 14.94 -7.93 9.97
N ARG A 93 14.32 -8.88 9.28
CA ARG A 93 14.35 -10.30 9.67
C ARG A 93 15.60 -10.97 9.17
N LEU A 94 16.18 -11.82 10.01
CA LEU A 94 17.30 -12.68 9.67
C LEU A 94 16.83 -13.92 8.89
N LYS A 95 17.72 -14.49 8.06
CA LYS A 95 17.43 -15.74 7.32
C LYS A 95 17.37 -16.97 8.21
N ASP A 96 18.38 -17.13 9.08
CA ASP A 96 18.66 -18.41 9.74
C ASP A 96 18.38 -18.42 11.26
N ALA A 97 17.91 -17.32 11.82
CA ALA A 97 17.58 -17.23 13.24
C ALA A 97 16.07 -17.40 13.45
N LYS A 98 15.64 -18.56 13.91
CA LYS A 98 14.26 -18.78 14.36
C LYS A 98 14.14 -18.47 15.84
N LEU A 99 13.06 -17.81 16.23
CA LEU A 99 12.68 -17.69 17.63
C LEU A 99 12.19 -19.05 18.12
N ASP A 100 12.71 -19.51 19.24
CA ASP A 100 12.14 -20.66 19.92
C ASP A 100 10.70 -20.31 20.33
N ASP A 101 9.74 -21.07 19.83
CA ASP A 101 8.37 -21.04 20.32
C ASP A 101 8.42 -21.51 21.78
N HIS A 102 8.63 -20.58 22.72
CA HIS A 102 8.47 -20.87 24.13
C HIS A 102 6.99 -21.25 24.31
N GLU A 103 6.70 -22.56 24.33
CA GLU A 103 5.40 -23.10 24.70
C GLU A 103 5.10 -22.58 26.11
N TRP A 104 4.31 -21.51 26.19
CA TRP A 104 3.81 -21.04 27.46
C TRP A 104 2.87 -22.13 27.98
N LYS A 105 3.39 -23.01 28.84
CA LYS A 105 2.63 -24.07 29.51
C LYS A 105 1.60 -23.42 30.40
N ASN A 106 0.47 -23.13 29.80
CA ASN A 106 -0.54 -22.31 30.41
C ASN A 106 -1.39 -23.21 31.30
N ASN A 107 -1.26 -23.07 32.61
CA ASN A 107 -2.07 -23.78 33.62
C ASN A 107 -3.50 -23.18 33.69
N GLU A 108 -4.04 -22.77 32.54
CA GLU A 108 -5.34 -22.12 32.42
C GLU A 108 -6.49 -23.13 32.46
N ILE A 109 -7.53 -22.78 33.22
CA ILE A 109 -8.73 -23.60 33.36
C ILE A 109 -9.42 -23.72 31.99
N LYS A 110 -9.80 -24.94 31.59
CA LYS A 110 -10.32 -25.28 30.24
C LYS A 110 -11.45 -24.37 29.73
N TRP A 111 -12.33 -23.88 30.61
CA TRP A 111 -13.44 -23.00 30.21
C TRP A 111 -13.01 -21.55 29.98
N ILE A 112 -12.04 -21.04 30.76
CA ILE A 112 -11.42 -19.72 30.54
C ILE A 112 -10.69 -19.73 29.21
N ARG A 113 -9.97 -20.82 28.89
CA ARG A 113 -9.36 -21.00 27.58
C ARG A 113 -10.41 -21.04 26.46
N LYS A 114 -11.51 -21.79 26.61
CA LYS A 114 -12.61 -21.78 25.61
C LYS A 114 -13.24 -20.41 25.43
N VAL A 115 -13.44 -19.66 26.52
CA VAL A 115 -14.00 -18.30 26.47
C VAL A 115 -12.98 -17.31 25.91
N LYS A 116 -11.69 -17.40 26.24
CA LYS A 116 -10.62 -16.62 25.61
C LYS A 116 -10.49 -16.96 24.13
N ASP A 117 -10.46 -18.23 23.75
CA ASP A 117 -10.37 -18.69 22.37
C ASP A 117 -11.62 -18.27 21.56
N PHE A 118 -12.79 -18.26 22.20
CA PHE A 118 -14.05 -17.83 21.60
C PHE A 118 -14.20 -16.31 21.51
N ILE A 119 -13.88 -15.56 22.57
CA ILE A 119 -13.91 -14.09 22.61
C ILE A 119 -12.80 -13.54 21.73
N LEU A 120 -11.59 -14.07 21.83
CA LEU A 120 -10.48 -13.56 21.03
C LEU A 120 -10.60 -14.01 19.58
N ARG A 121 -11.27 -15.15 19.26
CA ARG A 121 -11.23 -15.85 17.95
C ARG A 121 -9.91 -15.65 17.22
N ARG A 122 -8.83 -15.62 18.01
CA ARG A 122 -7.48 -15.58 17.50
C ARG A 122 -7.26 -17.04 17.12
N LYS A 123 -7.59 -17.39 15.88
CA LYS A 123 -6.63 -18.24 15.19
C LYS A 123 -5.26 -17.59 15.48
N PRO A 124 -4.26 -18.35 15.97
CA PRO A 124 -2.93 -17.79 16.16
C PRO A 124 -2.65 -16.97 14.92
N ILE A 125 -2.26 -15.70 15.11
CA ILE A 125 -2.01 -14.73 14.03
C ILE A 125 -1.35 -15.55 12.94
N GLU A 126 -2.03 -15.70 11.80
CA GLU A 126 -1.58 -16.59 10.73
C GLU A 126 -0.12 -16.23 10.52
N LYS A 127 0.76 -17.17 10.91
CA LYS A 127 2.20 -16.90 10.95
C LYS A 127 2.49 -16.45 9.53
N ASP A 128 2.97 -15.21 9.42
CA ASP A 128 3.39 -14.64 8.15
C ASP A 128 4.15 -15.72 7.36
N ASP A 129 3.97 -15.83 6.04
CA ASP A 129 4.72 -16.78 5.20
C ASP A 129 6.27 -16.69 5.36
N LEU A 130 6.76 -15.67 6.07
CA LEU A 130 8.16 -15.42 6.39
C LEU A 130 8.60 -15.93 7.78
N GLY A 131 7.77 -16.70 8.50
CA GLY A 131 8.15 -17.41 9.74
C GLY A 131 8.44 -16.54 10.98
N ASP A 132 8.73 -17.19 12.11
CA ASP A 132 9.11 -16.60 13.40
C ASP A 132 10.59 -16.21 13.45
N ASN A 133 11.09 -15.65 12.35
CA ASN A 133 12.49 -15.29 12.28
C ASN A 133 12.77 -14.09 13.20
N ALA A 134 13.89 -14.13 13.91
CA ALA A 134 14.36 -13.03 14.74
C ALA A 134 14.62 -11.78 13.89
N SER A 135 14.36 -10.61 14.46
CA SER A 135 14.67 -9.32 13.87
C SER A 135 15.83 -8.64 14.57
N MET A 136 16.58 -7.82 13.82
CA MET A 136 17.61 -6.94 14.35
C MET A 136 17.68 -5.66 13.51
N PRO A 137 18.21 -4.54 14.05
CA PRO A 137 18.41 -3.33 13.26
C PRO A 137 19.28 -3.62 12.03
N PHE A 138 18.85 -3.11 10.89
CA PHE A 138 19.52 -3.32 9.63
C PHE A 138 20.85 -2.56 9.56
N GLU A 139 21.87 -3.26 9.04
CA GLU A 139 23.20 -2.70 8.75
C GLU A 139 23.61 -3.13 7.34
N LEU A 140 24.07 -2.17 6.53
CA LEU A 140 24.37 -2.42 5.12
C LEU A 140 25.56 -3.38 4.96
N SER A 141 26.51 -3.35 5.92
CA SER A 141 27.66 -4.24 6.00
C SER A 141 27.28 -5.72 6.10
N MET A 142 26.11 -6.00 6.69
CA MET A 142 25.61 -7.35 6.97
C MET A 142 24.37 -7.70 6.13
N LYS A 143 24.16 -7.04 4.98
CA LYS A 143 22.97 -7.22 4.13
C LYS A 143 22.62 -8.69 3.84
N ASP A 144 23.64 -9.55 3.68
CA ASP A 144 23.46 -10.96 3.31
C ASP A 144 22.86 -11.82 4.43
N LEU A 145 22.85 -11.33 5.68
CA LEU A 145 22.19 -11.99 6.81
C LEU A 145 20.67 -11.80 6.79
N PHE A 146 20.18 -10.78 6.08
CA PHE A 146 18.78 -10.37 6.07
C PHE A 146 18.01 -10.95 4.89
N CYS A 147 16.76 -11.35 5.13
CA CYS A 147 15.91 -11.93 4.11
C CYS A 147 15.68 -10.96 2.92
N GLY A 148 15.90 -11.43 1.69
CA GLY A 148 15.53 -10.73 0.46
C GLY A 148 16.48 -9.61 0.00
N CYS A 149 17.61 -9.40 0.67
CA CYS A 149 18.55 -8.31 0.34
C CYS A 149 19.57 -8.67 -0.77
N ASP A 150 19.61 -9.93 -1.19
CA ASP A 150 20.73 -10.51 -1.95
C ASP A 150 20.71 -10.17 -3.45
N GLY A 151 19.65 -9.54 -3.97
CA GLY A 151 19.50 -9.16 -5.38
C GLY A 151 19.37 -10.33 -6.38
N GLU A 152 19.89 -11.52 -6.08
CA GLU A 152 20.00 -12.67 -7.01
C GLU A 152 18.70 -13.47 -7.20
N SER A 153 17.57 -13.01 -6.68
CA SER A 153 16.36 -13.84 -6.63
C SER A 153 15.08 -13.07 -6.95
N LEU A 154 15.17 -12.12 -7.88
CA LEU A 154 14.04 -11.34 -8.42
C LEU A 154 12.96 -12.21 -9.10
N ALA A 155 13.26 -13.48 -9.40
CA ALA A 155 12.32 -14.39 -10.06
C ALA A 155 11.44 -15.18 -9.09
N ASN A 156 11.88 -15.44 -7.84
CA ASN A 156 11.22 -16.37 -6.92
C ASN A 156 11.19 -15.94 -5.44
N THR A 157 11.90 -14.88 -5.05
CA THR A 157 12.00 -14.45 -3.64
C THR A 157 11.29 -13.11 -3.44
N LYS A 158 10.46 -13.05 -2.40
CA LYS A 158 9.73 -11.84 -1.98
C LYS A 158 10.73 -10.71 -1.69
N GLU A 159 10.49 -9.50 -2.21
CA GLU A 159 11.30 -8.31 -1.91
C GLU A 159 11.51 -8.13 -0.38
N PRO A 160 12.63 -7.53 0.06
CA PRO A 160 12.97 -7.41 1.48
C PRO A 160 12.00 -6.46 2.22
N PHE A 161 11.42 -5.51 1.50
CA PHE A 161 10.52 -4.50 2.04
C PHE A 161 9.09 -4.76 1.60
N SER A 162 8.13 -4.69 2.54
CA SER A 162 6.71 -4.67 2.17
C SER A 162 6.34 -3.33 1.52
N SER A 163 5.22 -3.26 0.80
CA SER A 163 4.75 -2.02 0.18
C SER A 163 4.61 -0.87 1.19
N SER A 164 4.16 -1.17 2.42
CA SER A 164 4.08 -0.19 3.50
C SER A 164 5.45 0.31 3.97
N THR A 165 6.40 -0.60 4.21
CA THR A 165 7.77 -0.25 4.60
C THR A 165 8.49 0.53 3.51
N ARG A 166 8.32 0.12 2.25
CA ARG A 166 8.88 0.80 1.09
C ARG A 166 8.35 2.23 0.98
N SER A 167 7.03 2.41 1.14
CA SER A 167 6.41 3.74 1.17
C SER A 167 6.92 4.60 2.32
N LEU A 168 7.15 4.01 3.51
CA LEU A 168 7.72 4.69 4.67
C LEU A 168 9.15 5.17 4.38
N LEU A 169 10.00 4.30 3.84
CA LEU A 169 11.38 4.64 3.49
C LEU A 169 11.44 5.75 2.44
N VAL A 170 10.60 5.68 1.41
CA VAL A 170 10.54 6.74 0.39
C VAL A 170 10.03 8.05 0.99
N HIS A 171 9.04 7.98 1.88
CA HIS A 171 8.54 9.17 2.56
C HIS A 171 9.62 9.79 3.49
N SER A 172 10.41 8.99 4.19
CA SER A 172 11.53 9.50 5.01
C SER A 172 12.65 10.12 4.17
N ILE A 173 12.88 9.62 2.95
CA ILE A 173 13.82 10.26 2.00
C ILE A 173 13.33 11.65 1.60
N LEU A 174 12.03 11.78 1.32
CA LEU A 174 11.41 13.04 0.88
C LEU A 174 11.28 14.07 2.01
N ASN A 175 11.22 13.58 3.25
CA ASN A 175 11.14 14.39 4.48
C ASN A 175 12.24 13.96 5.48
N PRO A 176 13.51 14.33 5.23
CA PRO A 176 14.63 13.89 6.06
C PRO A 176 14.61 14.50 7.47
N SER A 177 13.98 15.66 7.66
CA SER A 177 13.78 16.27 8.98
C SER A 177 12.38 16.89 9.05
N GLN A 178 11.70 16.65 10.19
CA GLN A 178 10.33 17.11 10.44
C GLN A 178 10.18 18.64 10.40
N GLU A 179 11.26 19.38 10.69
CA GLU A 179 11.27 20.84 10.67
C GLU A 179 12.05 21.44 9.49
N SER A 180 12.51 20.60 8.55
CA SER A 180 13.28 21.10 7.42
C SER A 180 12.44 22.02 6.54
N VAL A 181 12.97 23.21 6.30
CA VAL A 181 12.46 24.22 5.34
C VAL A 181 12.50 23.70 3.90
N GLU A 182 13.07 22.51 3.68
CA GLU A 182 13.28 21.93 2.35
C GLU A 182 12.54 20.60 2.13
N GLY A 183 11.83 20.09 3.14
CA GLY A 183 11.04 18.86 3.03
C GLY A 183 9.83 18.99 2.09
N LEU A 184 9.37 17.86 1.55
CA LEU A 184 8.21 17.82 0.68
C LEU A 184 6.95 18.39 1.37
N GLU A 185 6.75 18.10 2.66
CA GLU A 185 5.61 18.62 3.43
C GLU A 185 5.61 20.16 3.51
N TYR A 186 6.78 20.77 3.67
CA TYR A 186 6.93 22.23 3.64
C TYR A 186 6.55 22.78 2.26
N LEU A 187 6.95 22.10 1.17
CA LEU A 187 6.65 22.53 -0.18
C LEU A 187 5.15 22.44 -0.51
N ILE A 188 4.46 21.42 0.00
CA ILE A 188 3.01 21.27 -0.14
C ILE A 188 2.29 22.34 0.67
N LYS A 189 2.72 22.59 1.92
CA LYS A 189 2.14 23.62 2.80
C LYS A 189 2.21 25.01 2.16
N ASN A 190 3.31 25.32 1.48
CA ASN A 190 3.51 26.61 0.80
C ASN A 190 2.99 26.67 -0.64
N LYS A 191 2.26 25.65 -1.11
CA LYS A 191 1.67 25.59 -2.47
C LYS A 191 2.71 25.71 -3.60
N TYR A 192 3.89 25.14 -3.37
CA TYR A 192 4.85 24.84 -4.45
C TYR A 192 4.43 23.57 -5.20
N PHE A 193 3.99 22.57 -4.44
CA PHE A 193 3.25 21.40 -4.90
C PHE A 193 1.81 21.47 -4.36
N ASP A 194 0.86 20.88 -5.07
CA ASP A 194 -0.54 20.87 -4.63
C ASP A 194 -0.83 19.67 -3.74
N ASP A 195 -0.30 18.51 -4.11
CA ASP A 195 -0.51 17.27 -3.37
C ASP A 195 0.62 16.26 -3.63
N ALA A 196 0.73 15.27 -2.76
CA ALA A 196 1.63 14.14 -2.93
C ALA A 196 1.07 12.88 -2.26
N PHE A 197 1.10 11.76 -2.98
CA PHE A 197 0.46 10.53 -2.53
C PHE A 197 1.19 9.29 -3.05
N ILE A 198 1.00 8.18 -2.33
CA ILE A 198 1.48 6.85 -2.70
C ILE A 198 0.45 6.20 -3.63
N LEU A 199 0.92 5.43 -4.61
CA LEU A 199 0.04 4.62 -5.45
C LEU A 199 -0.26 3.28 -4.79
N HIS A 200 -1.54 2.96 -4.70
CA HIS A 200 -1.97 1.60 -4.36
C HIS A 200 -1.75 0.66 -5.54
N CYS A 201 -1.40 -0.60 -5.23
CA CYS A 201 -1.31 -1.66 -6.22
C CYS A 201 -2.61 -1.75 -7.02
N ALA A 202 -2.53 -1.90 -8.34
CA ALA A 202 -3.70 -1.94 -9.20
C ALA A 202 -4.61 -3.13 -8.85
N SER A 203 -5.94 -2.93 -8.85
CA SER A 203 -6.87 -4.06 -8.70
C SER A 203 -7.00 -4.83 -10.02
N ARG A 204 -7.22 -6.13 -9.94
CA ARG A 204 -7.59 -7.03 -11.04
C ARG A 204 -8.59 -6.41 -12.00
N ASN A 205 -9.66 -5.81 -11.48
CA ASN A 205 -10.70 -5.20 -12.33
C ASN A 205 -10.14 -4.05 -13.19
N PHE A 206 -9.26 -3.23 -12.60
CA PHE A 206 -8.60 -2.15 -13.31
C PHE A 206 -7.62 -2.69 -14.36
N ILE A 207 -6.77 -3.65 -13.99
CA ILE A 207 -5.79 -4.19 -14.94
C ILE A 207 -6.47 -4.88 -16.11
N ASN A 208 -7.54 -5.65 -15.84
CA ASN A 208 -8.30 -6.32 -16.89
C ASN A 208 -8.97 -5.31 -17.83
N LEU A 209 -9.51 -4.22 -17.29
CA LEU A 209 -10.09 -3.14 -18.08
C LEU A 209 -9.04 -2.45 -18.96
N VAL A 210 -7.87 -2.09 -18.40
CA VAL A 210 -6.79 -1.47 -19.18
C VAL A 210 -6.27 -2.42 -20.26
N GLN A 211 -6.03 -3.69 -19.94
CA GLN A 211 -5.60 -4.70 -20.92
C GLN A 211 -6.62 -4.91 -22.03
N LEU A 212 -7.92 -4.92 -21.70
CA LEU A 212 -9.00 -5.00 -22.69
C LEU A 212 -9.06 -3.73 -23.56
N ILE A 213 -8.89 -2.54 -22.97
CA ILE A 213 -8.82 -1.29 -23.72
C ILE A 213 -7.60 -1.30 -24.65
N ASP A 214 -6.45 -1.82 -24.21
CA ASP A 214 -5.24 -1.92 -25.03
C ASP A 214 -5.41 -2.91 -26.19
N LEU A 215 -5.99 -4.09 -25.93
CA LEU A 215 -6.36 -5.06 -26.97
C LEU A 215 -7.39 -4.48 -27.94
N ALA A 216 -8.40 -3.76 -27.45
CA ALA A 216 -9.40 -3.11 -28.27
C ALA A 216 -8.82 -1.98 -29.12
N ARG A 217 -7.84 -1.23 -28.58
CA ARG A 217 -7.08 -0.22 -29.30
C ARG A 217 -6.21 -0.84 -30.40
N GLN A 218 -5.58 -1.99 -30.11
CA GLN A 218 -4.81 -2.75 -31.11
C GLN A 218 -5.70 -3.34 -32.20
N ALA A 219 -6.92 -3.77 -31.85
CA ALA A 219 -7.89 -4.37 -32.76
C ALA A 219 -8.79 -3.35 -33.49
N GLN A 220 -8.63 -2.03 -33.26
CA GLN A 220 -9.49 -0.96 -33.79
C GLN A 220 -10.99 -1.20 -33.56
N LEU A 221 -11.36 -1.75 -32.39
CA LEU A 221 -12.75 -2.05 -32.05
C LEU A 221 -13.56 -0.77 -31.74
N ASN A 222 -14.82 -0.73 -32.18
CA ASN A 222 -15.74 0.37 -31.89
C ASN A 222 -16.20 0.34 -30.42
N GLU A 223 -16.48 1.52 -29.85
CA GLU A 223 -16.82 1.72 -28.43
C GLU A 223 -18.03 0.89 -27.96
N GLU A 224 -18.98 0.61 -28.86
CA GLU A 224 -20.13 -0.25 -28.57
C GLU A 224 -19.79 -1.75 -28.49
N GLN A 225 -18.85 -2.22 -29.32
CA GLN A 225 -18.39 -3.61 -29.29
C GLN A 225 -17.61 -3.91 -28.00
N LEU A 226 -16.86 -2.91 -27.51
CA LEU A 226 -16.17 -2.99 -26.22
C LEU A 226 -17.15 -3.10 -25.04
N LYS A 227 -18.22 -2.30 -25.03
CA LYS A 227 -19.27 -2.35 -24.00
C LYS A 227 -20.00 -3.70 -23.98
N TYR A 228 -20.21 -4.31 -25.14
CA TYR A 228 -20.82 -5.65 -25.24
C TYR A 228 -19.90 -6.75 -24.68
N GLN A 229 -18.60 -6.71 -25.00
CA GLN A 229 -17.61 -7.65 -24.47
C GLN A 229 -17.42 -7.50 -22.96
N LEU A 230 -17.39 -6.26 -22.43
CA LEU A 230 -17.34 -5.98 -20.99
C LEU A 230 -18.51 -6.58 -20.20
N LYS A 231 -19.69 -6.69 -20.81
CA LYS A 231 -20.90 -7.22 -20.16
C LYS A 231 -20.95 -8.75 -20.15
N ASN A 232 -20.33 -9.40 -21.15
CA ASN A 232 -20.54 -10.81 -21.42
C ASN A 232 -19.34 -11.71 -21.08
N GLU A 233 -18.12 -11.18 -21.00
CA GLU A 233 -16.94 -11.98 -20.69
C GLU A 233 -16.47 -11.77 -19.24
N ARG A 234 -16.18 -12.87 -18.54
CA ARG A 234 -15.35 -12.80 -17.33
C ARG A 234 -13.98 -12.31 -17.78
N PRO A 235 -13.44 -11.22 -17.22
CA PRO A 235 -12.23 -10.63 -17.75
C PRO A 235 -11.12 -11.68 -17.78
N PHE A 236 -10.48 -11.78 -18.95
CA PHE A 236 -9.41 -12.71 -19.30
C PHE A 236 -8.51 -13.06 -18.10
N SER A 237 -8.48 -14.34 -17.74
CA SER A 237 -7.55 -14.84 -16.72
C SER A 237 -6.14 -14.95 -17.31
N VAL A 238 -5.46 -13.81 -17.39
CA VAL A 238 -4.03 -13.75 -17.72
C VAL A 238 -3.24 -14.18 -16.47
N LYS A 239 -2.48 -15.27 -16.56
CA LYS A 239 -1.48 -15.63 -15.54
C LYS A 239 -0.43 -14.52 -15.47
N LYS A 240 -0.34 -13.81 -14.35
CA LYS A 240 0.65 -12.75 -14.10
C LYS A 240 1.75 -13.26 -13.17
N LYS A 241 2.94 -12.64 -13.26
CA LYS A 241 3.97 -12.76 -12.21
C LYS A 241 3.50 -11.98 -10.97
N PRO A 242 3.72 -12.51 -9.76
CA PRO A 242 3.17 -11.95 -8.54
C PRO A 242 4.10 -10.83 -8.07
N HIS A 243 3.77 -9.58 -8.38
CA HIS A 243 4.37 -8.47 -7.66
C HIS A 243 3.28 -7.45 -7.34
N ASP A 244 2.87 -7.47 -6.07
CA ASP A 244 2.00 -6.56 -5.32
C ASP A 244 0.56 -6.30 -5.79
N GLY A 245 0.26 -6.40 -7.09
CA GLY A 245 -1.11 -6.37 -7.63
C GLY A 245 -2.00 -7.49 -7.08
N GLU A 246 -1.39 -8.60 -6.64
CA GLU A 246 -2.10 -9.72 -6.02
C GLU A 246 -2.51 -9.43 -4.57
N VAL A 247 -1.71 -8.64 -3.83
CA VAL A 247 -1.91 -8.42 -2.39
C VAL A 247 -3.22 -7.68 -2.13
N ARG A 248 -3.49 -6.58 -2.85
CA ARG A 248 -4.73 -5.80 -2.66
C ARG A 248 -5.98 -6.63 -2.97
N ASP A 249 -5.93 -7.43 -4.02
CA ASP A 249 -7.07 -8.26 -4.42
C ASP A 249 -7.25 -9.46 -3.49
N GLU A 250 -6.17 -10.05 -2.99
CA GLU A 250 -6.23 -11.05 -1.91
C GLU A 250 -6.89 -10.48 -0.67
N LEU A 251 -6.46 -9.29 -0.20
CA LEU A 251 -7.10 -8.62 0.93
C LEU A 251 -8.59 -8.38 0.68
N TYR A 252 -8.97 -7.99 -0.55
CA TYR A 252 -10.38 -7.80 -0.88
C TYR A 252 -11.16 -9.12 -0.83
N VAL A 253 -10.64 -10.19 -1.43
CA VAL A 253 -11.30 -11.49 -1.52
C VAL A 253 -11.39 -12.18 -0.16
N ASP A 254 -10.34 -12.09 0.64
CA ASP A 254 -10.21 -12.80 1.92
C ASP A 254 -10.85 -12.04 3.08
N TRP A 255 -10.84 -10.70 3.05
CA TRP A 255 -11.25 -9.87 4.17
C TRP A 255 -12.36 -8.87 3.85
N ALA A 256 -12.22 -8.01 2.83
CA ALA A 256 -13.11 -6.85 2.66
C ALA A 256 -14.51 -7.16 2.06
N LYS A 257 -14.84 -8.43 1.80
CA LYS A 257 -16.17 -8.83 1.33
C LYS A 257 -17.16 -8.95 2.49
N PHE A 258 -18.39 -8.46 2.31
CA PHE A 258 -19.49 -8.65 3.27
C PHE A 258 -19.79 -10.13 3.58
N THR A 259 -19.50 -11.05 2.64
CA THR A 259 -19.64 -12.50 2.89
C THR A 259 -18.64 -13.04 3.93
N ASN A 260 -17.58 -12.29 4.23
CA ASN A 260 -16.47 -12.72 5.07
C ASN A 260 -16.49 -12.09 6.47
N ILE A 261 -17.58 -11.45 6.89
CA ILE A 261 -17.70 -10.77 8.22
C ILE A 261 -17.40 -11.73 9.39
N PHE A 262 -17.67 -13.03 9.24
CA PHE A 262 -17.40 -14.04 10.27
C PHE A 262 -16.01 -14.69 10.19
N LYS A 263 -15.18 -14.32 9.21
CA LYS A 263 -13.78 -14.78 9.11
C LYS A 263 -12.88 -13.97 10.05
N SER A 264 -11.79 -14.59 10.49
CA SER A 264 -10.76 -13.88 11.26
C SER A 264 -10.06 -12.86 10.36
N GLN A 265 -9.68 -11.71 10.93
CA GLN A 265 -9.05 -10.63 10.18
C GLN A 265 -7.58 -10.97 9.90
N PRO A 266 -7.11 -10.90 8.64
CA PRO A 266 -5.71 -11.17 8.30
C PRO A 266 -4.83 -9.96 8.63
N LEU A 267 -4.62 -9.70 9.93
CA LEU A 267 -3.91 -8.51 10.43
C LEU A 267 -2.50 -8.36 9.87
N SER A 268 -1.77 -9.46 9.69
CA SER A 268 -0.42 -9.43 9.16
C SER A 268 -0.38 -8.98 7.70
N LYS A 269 -1.34 -9.41 6.87
CA LYS A 269 -1.49 -8.94 5.48
C LYS A 269 -1.88 -7.45 5.44
N ILE A 270 -2.79 -7.02 6.33
CA ILE A 270 -3.18 -5.60 6.48
C ILE A 270 -1.95 -4.76 6.86
N ARG A 271 -1.13 -5.22 7.80
CA ARG A 271 0.11 -4.54 8.25
C ARG A 271 1.11 -4.36 7.12
N ARG A 272 1.34 -5.41 6.31
CA ARG A 272 2.27 -5.37 5.17
C ARG A 272 1.82 -4.43 4.05
N TYR A 273 0.51 -4.26 3.87
CA TYR A 273 -0.03 -3.42 2.81
C TYR A 273 -0.27 -1.96 3.25
N PHE A 274 -0.94 -1.74 4.38
CA PHE A 274 -1.30 -0.41 4.87
C PHE A 274 -0.36 0.17 5.93
N GLY A 275 0.49 -0.66 6.54
CA GLY A 275 1.35 -0.27 7.65
C GLY A 275 0.77 -0.58 9.02
N GLU A 276 1.55 -0.29 10.04
CA GLU A 276 1.29 -0.73 11.42
C GLU A 276 0.15 0.02 12.09
N SER A 277 0.07 1.34 11.89
CA SER A 277 -1.00 2.16 12.48
C SER A 277 -2.39 1.71 12.04
N VAL A 278 -2.56 1.40 10.75
CA VAL A 278 -3.84 0.91 10.20
C VAL A 278 -4.13 -0.51 10.68
N ALA A 279 -3.13 -1.39 10.71
CA ALA A 279 -3.30 -2.73 11.25
C ALA A 279 -3.68 -2.71 12.74
N PHE A 280 -3.08 -1.81 13.52
CA PHE A 280 -3.41 -1.64 14.93
C PHE A 280 -4.85 -1.15 15.13
N TYR A 281 -5.31 -0.21 14.32
CA TYR A 281 -6.71 0.23 14.32
C TYR A 281 -7.68 -0.95 14.12
N PHE A 282 -7.43 -1.80 13.12
CA PHE A 282 -8.28 -2.98 12.89
C PHE A 282 -8.15 -4.03 14.00
N ALA A 283 -6.95 -4.25 14.54
CA ALA A 283 -6.75 -5.14 15.68
C ALA A 283 -7.53 -4.67 16.92
N TRP A 284 -7.53 -3.35 17.18
CA TRP A 284 -8.29 -2.73 18.24
C TRP A 284 -9.80 -2.89 18.02
N ILE A 285 -10.31 -2.56 16.84
CA ILE A 285 -11.74 -2.70 16.52
C ILE A 285 -12.21 -4.14 16.60
N GLY A 286 -11.43 -5.08 16.07
CA GLY A 286 -11.73 -6.51 16.20
C GLY A 286 -11.90 -6.89 17.67
N THR A 287 -10.94 -6.52 18.50
CA THR A 287 -10.98 -6.77 19.96
C THR A 287 -12.20 -6.12 20.61
N PHE A 288 -12.51 -4.87 20.25
CA PHE A 288 -13.67 -4.13 20.78
C PHE A 288 -15.01 -4.80 20.44
N ILE A 289 -15.23 -5.18 19.18
CA ILE A 289 -16.45 -5.86 18.74
C ILE A 289 -16.63 -7.18 19.50
N TRP A 290 -15.54 -7.93 19.68
CA TRP A 290 -15.57 -9.16 20.47
C TRP A 290 -15.94 -8.93 21.93
N THR A 291 -15.41 -7.87 22.57
CA THR A 291 -15.78 -7.53 23.95
C THR A 291 -17.25 -7.11 24.10
N LEU A 292 -17.87 -6.56 23.06
CA LEU A 292 -19.28 -6.16 23.07
C LEU A 292 -20.28 -7.32 22.96
N ILE A 293 -19.86 -8.46 22.42
CA ILE A 293 -20.74 -9.63 22.27
C ILE A 293 -21.25 -10.12 23.65
N LEU A 294 -20.40 -10.10 24.67
CA LEU A 294 -20.77 -10.57 26.02
C LEU A 294 -21.81 -9.65 26.70
N PRO A 295 -21.59 -8.32 26.81
CA PRO A 295 -22.62 -7.38 27.30
C PRO A 295 -23.91 -7.42 26.47
N SER A 296 -23.79 -7.56 25.14
CA SER A 296 -24.96 -7.65 24.25
C SER A 296 -25.79 -8.89 24.55
N PHE A 297 -25.15 -10.04 24.77
CA PHE A 297 -25.83 -11.27 25.15
C PHE A 297 -26.52 -11.14 26.52
N ILE A 298 -25.83 -10.60 27.52
CA ILE A 298 -26.39 -10.38 28.87
C ILE A 298 -27.59 -9.44 28.81
N GLY A 299 -27.48 -8.32 28.10
CA GLY A 299 -28.56 -7.37 27.90
C GLY A 299 -29.77 -7.98 27.18
N PHE A 300 -29.51 -8.82 26.17
CA PHE A 300 -30.56 -9.56 25.47
C PHE A 300 -31.30 -10.55 26.38
N VAL A 301 -30.60 -11.26 27.26
CA VAL A 301 -31.23 -12.17 28.25
C VAL A 301 -32.13 -11.40 29.21
N PHE A 302 -31.66 -10.28 29.76
CA PHE A 302 -32.49 -9.43 30.64
C PHE A 302 -33.70 -8.84 29.91
N PHE A 303 -33.54 -8.45 28.65
CA PHE A 303 -34.63 -7.95 27.82
C PHE A 303 -35.72 -9.01 27.64
N ILE A 304 -35.36 -10.25 27.30
CA ILE A 304 -36.33 -11.36 27.17
C ILE A 304 -36.98 -11.70 28.51
N ALA A 305 -36.22 -11.74 29.61
CA ALA A 305 -36.80 -11.97 30.95
C ALA A 305 -37.82 -10.89 31.32
N GLY A 306 -37.53 -9.62 31.02
CA GLY A 306 -38.46 -8.51 31.22
C GLY A 306 -39.72 -8.62 30.37
N ILE A 307 -39.60 -9.13 29.14
CA ILE A 307 -40.77 -9.43 28.29
C ILE A 307 -41.62 -10.53 28.91
N VAL A 308 -41.03 -11.66 29.31
CA VAL A 308 -41.76 -12.80 29.89
C VAL A 308 -42.51 -12.39 31.15
N ILE A 309 -41.83 -11.71 32.10
CA ILE A 309 -42.44 -11.22 33.34
C ILE A 309 -43.60 -10.24 33.08
N ARG A 310 -43.60 -9.53 31.95
CA ARG A 310 -44.68 -8.59 31.61
C ARG A 310 -45.90 -9.28 30.98
N PHE A 311 -45.73 -10.47 30.41
CA PHE A 311 -46.80 -11.21 29.75
C PHE A 311 -47.42 -12.32 30.63
N ASP A 312 -46.76 -12.71 31.73
CA ASP A 312 -47.37 -13.45 32.86
C ASP A 312 -48.12 -12.50 33.82
#